data_AF-A0A0D2T1E1-F1
#
_entry.id   AF-A0A0D2T1E1-F1
#
_cell.length_a   1.000
_cell.length_b   1.000
_cell.length_c   1.000
_cell.angle_alpha   90.00
_cell.angle_beta   90.00
_cell.angle_gamma   90.00
#
_symmetry.space_group_name_H-M   'P 1'
#
loop_
_entity.id
_entity.type
_entity.pdbx_description
1 polymer ?
#
loop_
_entity_poly.entity_id
_entity_poly.type
_entity_poly.pdbx_seq_one_letter_code
_entity_poly.pdbx_strand_id
1 'polypeptide(L)'
;MASTQEKATHCCIPKTNDDIKNNNKAPPPPPPPSSTKVLQNWSVALVSGSNPSEDTISKRASMATLIRPVEPISDPPATNTTTSKGISIMPRAQTSHPLDPLSAAEISVAVATVRAAGKTPEVRDSMRFIEVALVEPEKHVVALADAYFFPPFQPSLLPRTKGGPVIPSKLPPRQARLVVYNKRSNETSIWIVELSEVHAATRGGHHRGKVISSKVVPDVQPPMDAMEYAECEAVVKDFPPFREAMKKRGIEDMDLVMVDPWCVGYHSDADAPTRRLAKPLIFCRTESDCPIENGYARPVEGIHVLVDMQNMVVIEFEDRKLVPLPPADPLRNYTAGETRGGVDRSDVKPLQIIQPEGPSFRVSGNFVEWQKWNFRIGFTPREGLVIYSVAYVDGSRGRRPIAHRLSFVEMVVPYGDPNEPHYRKNAFDAGEDGLGKNAHSLKKGCDCLGYIKYFDAHFTNFTGGVETIENCVCLHEEDHGVLWKHQDWRTGLAEVRRSRRLTVSFICTVANYEYGFFWHFYQASWCLSGFSLQTFCMNWLLNMTLFRLLGN
;
A
#
# COMPACT_ATOMS: atom_id res chain seq x y z
N MET A 1 16.95 18.52 4.41
CA MET A 1 16.46 18.78 5.78
C MET A 1 15.25 19.69 5.68
N ALA A 2 14.08 19.19 6.05
CA ALA A 2 12.92 19.98 6.43
C ALA A 2 12.20 19.14 7.49
N SER A 3 12.02 19.67 8.70
CA SER A 3 11.34 18.94 9.77
C SER A 3 9.83 18.99 9.54
N THR A 4 9.24 17.84 9.18
CA THR A 4 7.79 17.67 9.16
C THR A 4 7.23 17.79 10.57
N GLN A 5 6.63 18.94 10.88
CA GLN A 5 5.73 19.03 12.04
C GLN A 5 4.45 18.25 11.73
N GLU A 6 4.11 17.31 12.61
CA GLU A 6 2.82 16.63 12.58
C GLU A 6 1.69 17.67 12.73
N LYS A 7 0.93 17.90 11.67
CA LYS A 7 -0.41 18.50 11.74
C LYS A 7 -1.44 17.41 11.49
N ALA A 8 -1.96 16.84 12.57
CA ALA A 8 -3.08 15.92 12.53
C ALA A 8 -4.35 16.66 12.07
N THR A 9 -4.75 16.46 10.81
CA THR A 9 -6.04 16.93 10.31
C THR A 9 -7.16 16.07 10.89
N HIS A 10 -7.88 16.60 11.87
CA HIS A 10 -9.10 15.98 12.38
C HIS A 10 -10.23 16.08 11.34
N CYS A 11 -10.60 14.95 10.73
CA CYS A 11 -11.88 14.83 10.02
C CYS A 11 -13.01 14.38 10.96
N CYS A 12 -14.21 14.88 10.70
CA CYS A 12 -15.50 14.32 11.13
C CYS A 12 -15.83 14.28 12.64
N ILE A 13 -15.86 15.45 13.30
CA ILE A 13 -16.81 15.72 14.40
C ILE A 13 -17.36 17.14 14.27
N PRO A 14 -18.67 17.37 14.10
CA PRO A 14 -19.26 18.70 14.22
C PRO A 14 -19.18 19.17 15.68
N LYS A 15 -18.46 20.27 15.94
CA LYS A 15 -18.56 20.99 17.21
C LYS A 15 -19.84 21.82 17.20
N THR A 16 -20.80 21.48 18.06
CA THR A 16 -21.93 22.37 18.36
C THR A 16 -21.46 23.52 19.24
N ASN A 17 -21.40 24.73 18.68
CA ASN A 17 -21.35 25.96 19.46
C ASN A 17 -22.74 26.56 19.52
N ASP A 18 -23.35 26.57 20.71
CA ASP A 18 -24.45 27.45 21.05
C ASP A 18 -23.96 28.91 21.23
N ASP A 19 -24.92 29.83 21.40
CA ASP A 19 -24.75 31.24 21.80
C ASP A 19 -24.14 32.22 20.77
N ILE A 20 -24.94 32.60 19.75
CA ILE A 20 -25.12 34.02 19.41
C ILE A 20 -26.62 34.35 19.32
N LYS A 21 -27.10 35.22 20.21
CA LYS A 21 -28.43 35.82 20.14
C LYS A 21 -28.48 36.88 19.04
N ASN A 22 -29.49 36.85 18.18
CA ASN A 22 -30.04 38.11 17.67
C ASN A 22 -31.52 38.02 17.30
N ASN A 23 -32.27 39.06 17.65
CA ASN A 23 -33.70 39.16 17.39
C ASN A 23 -33.94 39.69 15.97
N ASN A 24 -34.82 39.04 15.21
CA ASN A 24 -35.90 39.71 14.46
C ASN A 24 -36.92 38.69 13.94
N LYS A 25 -38.21 38.94 14.18
CA LYS A 25 -39.32 38.04 13.84
C LYS A 25 -39.96 38.42 12.50
N ALA A 26 -40.17 37.41 11.65
CA ALA A 26 -41.24 37.39 10.65
C ALA A 26 -41.97 36.02 10.74
N PRO A 27 -43.30 35.94 10.56
CA PRO A 27 -44.04 34.71 10.78
C PRO A 27 -43.95 33.72 9.59
N PRO A 28 -43.93 32.40 9.82
CA PRO A 28 -43.95 31.39 8.76
C PRO A 28 -45.38 31.15 8.21
N PRO A 29 -45.51 30.62 6.97
CA PRO A 29 -46.80 30.26 6.38
C PRO A 29 -47.41 28.97 6.98
N PRO A 30 -48.73 28.74 6.82
CA PRO A 30 -49.41 27.57 7.39
C PRO A 30 -49.06 26.25 6.67
N PRO A 31 -49.14 25.09 7.36
CA PRO A 31 -48.84 23.78 6.79
C PRO A 31 -50.00 23.22 5.93
N PRO A 32 -49.70 22.39 4.91
CA PRO A 32 -50.71 21.69 4.12
C PRO A 32 -51.38 20.53 4.89
N PRO A 33 -52.60 20.10 4.50
CA PRO A 33 -53.40 19.14 5.25
C PRO A 33 -52.86 17.69 5.16
N SER A 34 -53.10 16.94 6.23
CA SER A 34 -52.67 15.54 6.39
C SER A 34 -53.42 14.57 5.48
N SER A 35 -52.69 13.78 4.69
CA SER A 35 -53.22 12.58 4.02
C SER A 35 -52.92 11.30 4.81
N THR A 36 -53.91 10.43 4.91
CA THR A 36 -53.99 9.29 5.82
C THR A 36 -52.95 8.20 5.51
N LYS A 37 -52.28 7.68 6.55
CA LYS A 37 -51.48 6.44 6.44
C LYS A 37 -52.39 5.22 6.25
N VAL A 38 -52.14 4.43 5.22
CA VAL A 38 -52.57 3.02 5.15
C VAL A 38 -51.34 2.14 5.29
N LEU A 39 -51.14 1.57 6.48
CA LEU A 39 -50.17 0.52 6.74
C LEU A 39 -50.94 -0.71 7.23
N GLN A 40 -50.96 -1.75 6.40
CA GLN A 40 -51.56 -3.03 6.77
C GLN A 40 -50.66 -3.76 7.77
N ASN A 41 -51.06 -3.79 9.04
CA ASN A 41 -50.48 -4.71 10.01
C ASN A 41 -51.06 -6.12 9.80
N TRP A 42 -50.19 -7.11 9.66
CA TRP A 42 -50.55 -8.51 9.89
C TRP A 42 -50.44 -8.83 11.37
N SER A 43 -51.56 -9.08 12.02
CA SER A 43 -51.63 -9.51 13.41
C SER A 43 -51.45 -11.02 13.51
N VAL A 44 -50.53 -11.47 14.38
CA VAL A 44 -50.52 -12.85 14.91
C VAL A 44 -50.79 -12.76 16.41
N ALA A 45 -51.67 -13.64 16.89
CA ALA A 45 -52.36 -13.45 18.17
C ALA A 45 -51.48 -13.65 19.41
N LEU A 46 -51.72 -12.82 20.42
CA LEU A 46 -51.35 -13.06 21.81
C LEU A 46 -52.54 -13.69 22.55
N VAL A 47 -52.29 -14.78 23.28
CA VAL A 47 -53.22 -15.32 24.28
C VAL A 47 -52.88 -14.71 25.65
N SER A 48 -53.91 -14.40 26.43
CA SER A 48 -53.86 -13.46 27.57
C SER A 48 -54.04 -14.11 28.95
N GLY A 49 -53.44 -13.51 29.99
CA GLY A 49 -53.70 -13.75 31.43
C GLY A 49 -52.47 -14.26 32.17
N SER A 50 -52.08 -13.76 33.36
CA SER A 50 -52.72 -12.78 34.26
C SER A 50 -51.70 -12.09 35.22
N ASN A 51 -51.96 -10.82 35.58
CA ASN A 51 -51.24 -9.97 36.57
C ASN A 51 -51.76 -10.20 38.03
N PRO A 52 -51.35 -9.49 39.13
CA PRO A 52 -50.47 -8.29 39.29
C PRO A 52 -49.45 -8.33 40.49
N SER A 53 -48.91 -7.14 40.86
CA SER A 53 -48.08 -6.74 42.04
C SER A 53 -46.55 -7.01 41.95
N GLU A 54 -45.60 -6.23 42.50
CA GLU A 54 -45.45 -4.85 43.04
C GLU A 54 -43.92 -4.64 43.32
N ASP A 55 -43.25 -3.48 43.40
CA ASP A 55 -43.50 -2.07 43.04
C ASP A 55 -42.14 -1.29 43.04
N THR A 56 -42.16 0.04 42.84
CA THR A 56 -41.17 1.09 43.19
C THR A 56 -40.25 1.61 42.06
N ILE A 57 -40.25 2.94 41.92
CA ILE A 57 -39.34 3.74 41.08
C ILE A 57 -38.18 4.29 41.93
N SER A 58 -36.91 4.05 41.53
CA SER A 58 -35.85 5.06 41.79
C SER A 58 -34.53 4.88 41.03
N LYS A 59 -33.98 6.04 40.64
CA LYS A 59 -32.55 6.36 40.37
C LYS A 59 -31.82 5.69 39.20
N ARG A 60 -31.68 6.52 38.16
CA ARG A 60 -30.57 6.60 37.19
C ARG A 60 -29.20 6.40 37.89
N ALA A 61 -28.46 5.37 37.50
CA ALA A 61 -27.08 5.12 37.90
C ALA A 61 -26.21 4.82 36.65
N SER A 62 -24.96 5.26 36.68
CA SER A 62 -24.01 5.24 35.55
C SER A 62 -23.36 3.86 35.31
N MET A 63 -23.16 3.49 34.04
CA MET A 63 -22.31 2.35 33.64
C MET A 63 -20.81 2.65 33.85
N ALA A 64 -20.40 2.73 35.11
CA ALA A 64 -19.01 2.65 35.54
C ALA A 64 -18.93 1.72 36.76
N THR A 65 -17.84 0.94 36.84
CA THR A 65 -17.54 -0.02 37.93
C THR A 65 -18.26 -1.39 37.86
N LEU A 66 -17.89 -2.20 36.87
CA LEU A 66 -17.92 -3.68 36.96
C LEU A 66 -16.63 -4.28 36.38
N ILE A 67 -15.52 -4.11 37.11
CA ILE A 67 -14.30 -4.90 36.93
C ILE A 67 -13.91 -5.42 38.31
N ARG A 68 -13.95 -6.74 38.50
CA ARG A 68 -13.31 -7.44 39.62
C ARG A 68 -12.03 -8.12 39.11
N PRO A 69 -10.92 -8.10 39.86
CA PRO A 69 -9.77 -8.94 39.55
C PRO A 69 -10.14 -10.42 39.65
N VAL A 70 -9.63 -11.24 38.73
CA VAL A 70 -9.72 -12.70 38.82
C VAL A 70 -8.50 -13.20 39.57
N GLU A 71 -8.70 -13.97 40.64
CA GLU A 71 -7.62 -14.62 41.38
C GLU A 71 -6.98 -15.76 40.56
N PRO A 72 -5.66 -16.01 40.70
CA PRO A 72 -4.99 -17.07 39.97
C PRO A 72 -5.40 -18.46 40.51
N ILE A 73 -5.92 -19.29 39.61
CA ILE A 73 -6.26 -20.70 39.89
C ILE A 73 -4.96 -21.48 40.14
N SER A 74 -4.94 -22.27 41.22
CA SER A 74 -3.79 -23.10 41.62
C SER A 74 -3.65 -24.37 40.77
N ASP A 75 -2.41 -24.82 40.53
CA ASP A 75 -2.12 -26.02 39.76
C ASP A 75 -2.62 -27.32 40.43
N PRO A 76 -3.10 -28.32 39.65
CA PRO A 76 -3.48 -29.62 40.17
C PRO A 76 -2.26 -30.51 40.53
N PRO A 77 -2.40 -31.47 41.46
CA PRO A 77 -1.29 -32.26 41.97
C PRO A 77 -0.74 -33.27 40.94
N ALA A 78 0.57 -33.52 41.01
CA ALA A 78 1.29 -34.35 40.05
C ALA A 78 0.97 -35.85 40.17
N THR A 79 0.75 -36.51 39.03
CA THR A 79 0.70 -37.98 38.93
C THR A 79 1.56 -38.53 37.79
N ASN A 80 2.63 -39.22 38.18
CA ASN A 80 3.34 -40.32 37.51
C ASN A 80 3.63 -40.25 35.99
N THR A 81 4.89 -39.90 35.73
CA THR A 81 5.77 -40.32 34.62
C THR A 81 5.28 -41.44 33.69
N THR A 82 5.14 -41.11 32.40
CA THR A 82 5.43 -42.02 31.27
C THR A 82 6.38 -41.36 30.29
N THR A 83 7.43 -42.08 29.89
CA THR A 83 8.60 -41.54 29.17
C THR A 83 8.39 -41.41 27.66
N SER A 84 7.71 -40.36 27.21
CA SER A 84 7.84 -39.91 25.82
C SER A 84 9.20 -39.23 25.64
N LYS A 85 10.07 -39.74 24.76
CA LYS A 85 11.33 -39.09 24.38
C LYS A 85 11.05 -37.65 23.93
N GLY A 86 11.47 -36.68 24.74
CA GLY A 86 11.28 -35.26 24.42
C GLY A 86 11.96 -34.91 23.10
N ILE A 87 11.22 -34.24 22.22
CA ILE A 87 11.83 -33.52 21.10
C ILE A 87 12.70 -32.44 21.73
N SER A 88 14.02 -32.51 21.52
CA SER A 88 14.93 -31.48 21.99
C SER A 88 14.58 -30.17 21.31
N ILE A 89 14.00 -29.24 22.07
CA ILE A 89 13.73 -27.88 21.61
C ILE A 89 15.09 -27.17 21.56
N MET A 90 15.81 -27.33 20.45
CA MET A 90 17.01 -26.56 20.19
C MET A 90 16.63 -25.07 20.20
N PRO A 91 17.32 -24.21 20.98
CA PRO A 91 17.08 -22.78 20.95
C PRO A 91 17.31 -22.27 19.53
N ARG A 92 16.35 -21.52 18.98
CA ARG A 92 16.42 -21.07 17.59
C ARG A 92 17.52 -20.01 17.45
N ALA A 93 18.60 -20.36 16.75
CA ALA A 93 19.77 -19.50 16.55
C ALA A 93 19.53 -18.34 15.57
N GLN A 94 18.39 -18.33 14.86
CA GLN A 94 17.92 -17.24 14.02
C GLN A 94 16.49 -16.88 14.42
N THR A 95 16.25 -15.57 14.56
CA THR A 95 14.97 -14.98 15.00
C THR A 95 14.07 -14.60 13.82
N SER A 96 14.64 -14.40 12.63
CA SER A 96 13.97 -14.02 11.40
C SER A 96 13.95 -15.15 10.37
N HIS A 97 12.99 -15.12 9.46
CA HIS A 97 12.96 -16.00 8.29
C HIS A 97 13.77 -15.39 7.14
N PRO A 98 14.47 -16.19 6.32
CA PRO A 98 15.22 -15.66 5.17
C PRO A 98 14.41 -14.90 4.10
N LEU A 99 13.06 -14.95 4.15
CA LEU A 99 12.13 -14.23 3.26
C LEU A 99 11.36 -13.09 3.95
N ASP A 100 11.61 -12.81 5.23
CA ASP A 100 11.07 -11.60 5.84
C ASP A 100 11.67 -10.36 5.13
N PRO A 101 10.99 -9.19 5.09
CA PRO A 101 11.55 -7.95 4.54
C PRO A 101 12.87 -7.54 5.23
N LEU A 102 13.69 -6.73 4.55
CA LEU A 102 14.87 -6.14 5.20
C LEU A 102 14.42 -5.19 6.30
N SER A 103 15.05 -5.28 7.47
CA SER A 103 14.85 -4.32 8.56
C SER A 103 15.52 -2.98 8.27
N ALA A 104 15.06 -1.91 8.91
CA ALA A 104 15.70 -0.59 8.85
C ALA A 104 17.22 -0.65 9.16
N ALA A 105 17.64 -1.49 10.10
CA ALA A 105 19.05 -1.68 10.44
C ALA A 105 19.85 -2.36 9.30
N GLU A 106 19.27 -3.35 8.64
CA GLU A 106 19.89 -4.03 7.49
C GLU A 106 20.00 -3.11 6.27
N ILE A 107 18.99 -2.29 5.99
CA ILE A 107 19.01 -1.28 4.92
C ILE A 107 20.12 -0.26 5.20
N SER A 108 20.18 0.28 6.43
CA SER A 108 21.20 1.24 6.85
C SER A 108 22.61 0.69 6.66
N VAL A 109 22.84 -0.57 7.02
CA VAL A 109 24.15 -1.22 6.87
C VAL A 109 24.47 -1.56 5.42
N ALA A 110 23.48 -1.96 4.61
CA ALA A 110 23.67 -2.17 3.17
C ALA A 110 24.13 -0.89 2.47
N VAL A 111 23.44 0.23 2.71
CA VAL A 111 23.79 1.57 2.20
C VAL A 111 25.19 1.98 2.67
N ALA A 112 25.45 1.94 3.98
CA ALA A 112 26.74 2.35 4.55
C ALA A 112 27.90 1.53 3.97
N THR A 113 27.68 0.24 3.72
CA THR A 113 28.68 -0.67 3.12
C THR A 113 29.01 -0.28 1.68
N VAL A 114 28.01 -0.01 0.84
CA VAL A 114 28.24 0.43 -0.55
C VAL A 114 28.84 1.83 -0.61
N ARG A 115 28.36 2.76 0.23
CA ARG A 115 28.90 4.13 0.31
C ARG A 115 30.37 4.10 0.77
N ALA A 116 30.75 3.25 1.73
CA ALA A 116 32.14 3.08 2.13
C ALA A 116 33.05 2.49 1.03
N ALA A 117 32.49 1.64 0.15
CA ALA A 117 33.22 1.03 -0.97
C ALA A 117 33.49 2.00 -2.14
N GLY A 118 32.89 3.19 -2.17
CA GLY A 118 33.19 4.23 -3.15
C GLY A 118 34.66 4.69 -3.06
N LYS A 119 35.34 4.85 -4.20
CA LYS A 119 36.80 5.09 -4.27
C LYS A 119 37.23 6.45 -3.69
N THR A 120 36.46 7.50 -3.94
CA THR A 120 36.77 8.88 -3.52
C THR A 120 35.53 9.53 -2.88
N PRO A 121 35.66 10.58 -2.06
CA PRO A 121 34.52 11.28 -1.46
C PRO A 121 33.49 11.73 -2.50
N GLU A 122 33.94 12.28 -3.62
CA GLU A 122 33.08 12.83 -4.67
C GLU A 122 32.22 11.74 -5.32
N VAL A 123 32.76 10.53 -5.48
CA VAL A 123 32.01 9.36 -5.96
C VAL A 123 30.93 8.98 -4.95
N ARG A 124 31.25 8.97 -3.65
CA ARG A 124 30.32 8.64 -2.56
C ARG A 124 29.19 9.67 -2.46
N ASP A 125 29.51 10.95 -2.58
CA ASP A 125 28.54 12.05 -2.48
C ASP A 125 27.65 12.14 -3.73
N SER A 126 28.11 11.60 -4.87
CA SER A 126 27.34 11.48 -6.12
C SER A 126 26.48 10.21 -6.20
N MET A 127 26.65 9.23 -5.28
CA MET A 127 25.80 8.03 -5.22
C MET A 127 24.36 8.39 -4.81
N ARG A 128 23.41 7.77 -5.50
CA ARG A 128 21.98 7.80 -5.21
C ARG A 128 21.42 6.39 -5.16
N PHE A 129 20.69 6.10 -4.08
CA PHE A 129 20.19 4.77 -3.76
C PHE A 129 18.74 4.67 -4.24
N ILE A 130 18.55 4.02 -5.38
CA ILE A 130 17.24 3.86 -6.04
C ILE A 130 16.42 2.81 -5.31
N GLU A 131 17.07 1.70 -4.97
CA GLU A 131 16.46 0.50 -4.42
C GLU A 131 17.43 -0.13 -3.41
N VAL A 132 16.91 -0.59 -2.28
CA VAL A 132 17.55 -1.58 -1.40
C VAL A 132 16.50 -2.65 -1.14
N ALA A 133 16.72 -3.87 -1.63
CA ALA A 133 15.79 -4.98 -1.53
C ALA A 133 16.50 -6.26 -1.07
N LEU A 134 15.75 -7.20 -0.50
CA LEU A 134 16.25 -8.53 -0.16
C LEU A 134 16.64 -9.27 -1.46
N VAL A 135 17.82 -9.90 -1.48
CA VAL A 135 18.10 -10.99 -2.43
C VAL A 135 17.34 -12.21 -1.94
N GLU A 136 16.33 -12.62 -2.69
CA GLU A 136 15.55 -13.82 -2.38
C GLU A 136 16.48 -15.06 -2.30
N PRO A 137 16.48 -15.80 -1.18
CA PRO A 137 17.32 -16.98 -1.03
C PRO A 137 16.93 -18.09 -2.01
N GLU A 138 17.92 -18.91 -2.36
CA GLU A 138 17.74 -20.13 -3.12
C GLU A 138 16.59 -21.00 -2.60
N LYS A 139 15.82 -21.63 -3.50
CA LYS A 139 14.62 -22.39 -3.15
C LYS A 139 14.87 -23.51 -2.12
N HIS A 140 16.06 -24.09 -2.12
CA HIS A 140 16.45 -25.10 -1.13
C HIS A 140 16.66 -24.50 0.27
N VAL A 141 17.18 -23.27 0.38
CA VAL A 141 17.30 -22.52 1.64
C VAL A 141 15.93 -22.17 2.20
N VAL A 142 15.01 -21.73 1.34
CA VAL A 142 13.61 -21.49 1.73
C VAL A 142 12.95 -22.78 2.20
N ALA A 143 13.15 -23.91 1.52
CA ALA A 143 12.63 -25.21 1.93
C ALA A 143 13.19 -25.69 3.28
N LEU A 144 14.48 -25.43 3.55
CA LEU A 144 15.12 -25.72 4.84
C LEU A 144 14.56 -24.83 5.95
N ALA A 145 14.36 -23.55 5.69
CA ALA A 145 13.72 -22.62 6.62
C ALA A 145 12.27 -23.02 6.91
N ASP A 146 11.44 -23.27 5.88
CA ASP A 146 10.07 -23.76 6.06
C ASP A 146 10.02 -25.06 6.89
N ALA A 147 10.93 -26.02 6.66
CA ALA A 147 11.01 -27.25 7.47
C ALA A 147 11.38 -26.97 8.94
N TYR A 148 12.27 -26.01 9.18
CA TYR A 148 12.72 -25.58 10.50
C TYR A 148 11.64 -24.81 11.29
N PHE A 149 10.85 -23.99 10.59
CA PHE A 149 9.77 -23.22 11.19
C PHE A 149 8.49 -24.05 11.36
N PHE A 150 8.25 -25.08 10.53
CA PHE A 150 7.00 -25.87 10.49
C PHE A 150 7.17 -27.39 10.64
N PRO A 151 7.81 -27.93 11.70
CA PRO A 151 7.81 -29.37 11.92
C PRO A 151 6.36 -29.90 12.04
N PRO A 152 5.98 -31.02 11.39
CA PRO A 152 6.82 -32.03 10.74
C PRO A 152 6.94 -31.90 9.19
N PHE A 153 6.78 -30.71 8.61
CA PHE A 153 6.87 -30.51 7.17
C PHE A 153 8.25 -30.92 6.61
N GLN A 154 8.26 -31.92 5.71
CA GLN A 154 9.44 -32.35 4.96
C GLN A 154 9.24 -32.01 3.47
N PRO A 155 9.66 -30.82 3.00
CA PRO A 155 9.59 -30.48 1.59
C PRO A 155 10.41 -31.46 0.74
N SER A 156 9.90 -31.79 -0.45
CA SER A 156 10.59 -32.66 -1.43
C SER A 156 11.92 -32.10 -1.93
N LEU A 157 12.14 -30.79 -1.75
CA LEU A 157 13.37 -30.08 -2.08
C LEU A 157 14.50 -30.25 -1.05
N LEU A 158 14.27 -30.94 0.07
CA LEU A 158 15.31 -31.21 1.06
C LEU A 158 16.31 -32.26 0.54
N PRO A 159 17.63 -31.97 0.54
CA PRO A 159 18.64 -32.97 0.25
C PRO A 159 18.54 -34.15 1.22
N ARG A 160 18.25 -35.34 0.68
CA ARG A 160 18.14 -36.58 1.45
C ARG A 160 19.47 -37.33 1.45
N THR A 161 20.00 -37.60 2.64
CA THR A 161 21.10 -38.54 2.85
C THR A 161 20.55 -39.84 3.45
N LYS A 162 21.41 -40.87 3.61
CA LYS A 162 21.03 -42.13 4.28
C LYS A 162 20.54 -41.94 5.73
N GLY A 163 20.81 -40.80 6.36
CA GLY A 163 20.33 -40.45 7.70
C GLY A 163 19.08 -39.55 7.74
N GLY A 164 18.48 -39.20 6.59
CA GLY A 164 17.34 -38.29 6.49
C GLY A 164 17.67 -36.93 5.86
N PRO A 165 16.77 -35.93 5.99
CA PRO A 165 17.01 -34.58 5.47
C PRO A 165 18.10 -33.85 6.27
N VAL A 166 19.05 -33.25 5.57
CA VAL A 166 20.10 -32.43 6.21
C VAL A 166 19.58 -31.03 6.48
N ILE A 167 19.14 -30.76 7.70
CA ILE A 167 18.81 -29.41 8.17
C ILE A 167 20.09 -28.79 8.72
N PRO A 168 20.63 -27.69 8.13
CA PRO A 168 21.82 -27.05 8.65
C PRO A 168 21.50 -26.37 9.99
N SER A 169 22.46 -26.34 10.91
CA SER A 169 22.34 -25.66 12.20
C SER A 169 22.29 -24.12 12.09
N LYS A 170 22.56 -23.58 10.90
CA LYS A 170 22.55 -22.15 10.57
C LYS A 170 22.16 -21.97 9.10
N LEU A 171 21.22 -21.08 8.79
CA LEU A 171 20.89 -20.73 7.41
C LEU A 171 21.95 -19.74 6.86
N PRO A 172 22.13 -19.64 5.53
CA PRO A 172 23.01 -18.65 4.91
C PRO A 172 22.71 -17.21 5.38
N PRO A 173 23.72 -16.32 5.38
CA PRO A 173 23.50 -14.91 5.66
C PRO A 173 22.53 -14.30 4.64
N ARG A 174 21.69 -13.37 5.08
CA ARG A 174 20.81 -12.61 4.19
C ARG A 174 21.66 -11.70 3.31
N GLN A 175 21.19 -11.42 2.10
CA GLN A 175 21.87 -10.51 1.19
C GLN A 175 20.91 -9.39 0.78
N ALA A 176 21.43 -8.17 0.63
CA ALA A 176 20.71 -7.03 0.08
C ALA A 176 21.22 -6.74 -1.33
N ARG A 177 20.30 -6.55 -2.27
CA ARG A 177 20.56 -6.01 -3.60
C ARG A 177 20.29 -4.51 -3.55
N LEU A 178 21.23 -3.71 -4.05
CA LEU A 178 21.09 -2.27 -4.18
C LEU A 178 21.19 -1.87 -5.65
N VAL A 179 20.30 -0.99 -6.10
CA VAL A 179 20.45 -0.26 -7.36
C VAL A 179 20.94 1.14 -7.02
N VAL A 180 22.11 1.51 -7.55
CA VAL A 180 22.79 2.75 -7.25
C VAL A 180 23.10 3.50 -8.53
N TYR A 181 22.52 4.69 -8.66
CA TYR A 181 22.82 5.67 -9.70
C TYR A 181 23.96 6.59 -9.25
N ASN A 182 24.81 7.04 -10.16
CA ASN A 182 25.82 8.05 -9.89
C ASN A 182 25.56 9.31 -10.72
N LYS A 183 25.10 10.40 -10.06
CA LYS A 183 24.77 11.67 -10.74
C LYS A 183 25.97 12.30 -11.45
N ARG A 184 27.22 11.95 -11.10
CA ARG A 184 28.43 12.47 -11.75
C ARG A 184 28.82 11.68 -13.00
N SER A 185 28.81 10.35 -12.98
CA SER A 185 29.20 9.53 -14.14
C SER A 185 28.04 9.12 -15.05
N ASN A 186 26.79 9.41 -14.66
CA ASN A 186 25.54 8.89 -15.24
C ASN A 186 25.43 7.34 -15.22
N GLU A 187 26.27 6.66 -14.44
CA GLU A 187 26.30 5.19 -14.40
C GLU A 187 25.27 4.62 -13.43
N THR A 188 24.62 3.54 -13.86
CA THR A 188 23.77 2.70 -13.01
C THR A 188 24.54 1.45 -12.61
N SER A 189 24.47 1.07 -11.33
CA SER A 189 25.20 -0.08 -10.81
C SER A 189 24.35 -0.93 -9.88
N ILE A 190 24.52 -2.25 -9.96
CA ILE A 190 23.90 -3.22 -9.05
C ILE A 190 24.97 -3.74 -8.09
N TRP A 191 24.67 -3.67 -6.80
CA TRP A 191 25.53 -4.13 -5.72
C TRP A 191 24.84 -5.24 -4.94
N ILE A 192 25.60 -6.25 -4.51
CA ILE A 192 25.14 -7.29 -3.59
C ILE A 192 25.95 -7.16 -2.30
N VAL A 193 25.26 -6.97 -1.17
CA VAL A 193 25.86 -6.90 0.17
C VAL A 193 25.39 -8.07 1.01
N GLU A 194 26.32 -8.86 1.52
CA GLU A 194 26.05 -9.88 2.54
C GLU A 194 25.92 -9.23 3.91
N LEU A 195 24.84 -9.57 4.62
CA LEU A 195 24.46 -9.04 5.92
C LEU A 195 24.75 -10.07 7.00
N SER A 196 25.57 -9.70 7.97
CA SER A 196 25.91 -10.51 9.13
C SER A 196 25.42 -9.87 10.42
N GLU A 197 24.56 -10.59 11.14
CA GLU A 197 24.13 -10.24 12.50
C GLU A 197 25.28 -10.51 13.49
N VAL A 198 25.78 -9.46 14.13
CA VAL A 198 26.79 -9.58 15.19
C VAL A 198 26.09 -9.74 16.54
N HIS A 199 25.83 -11.00 16.92
CA HIS A 199 25.32 -11.37 18.24
C HIS A 199 26.38 -11.12 19.34
N ALA A 200 26.54 -9.86 19.75
CA ALA A 200 27.48 -9.47 20.80
C ALA A 200 26.80 -9.39 22.16
N ALA A 201 26.79 -10.50 22.90
CA ALA A 201 26.28 -10.61 24.27
C ALA A 201 27.05 -9.78 25.34
N THR A 202 27.92 -8.84 24.93
CA THR A 202 28.69 -7.98 25.84
C THR A 202 28.87 -6.52 25.40
N ARG A 203 28.67 -6.15 24.12
CA ARG A 203 28.77 -4.75 23.63
C ARG A 203 27.85 -4.55 22.42
N GLY A 204 26.81 -3.73 22.55
CA GLY A 204 25.72 -3.46 21.59
C GLY A 204 26.04 -3.80 20.12
N GLY A 205 25.55 -4.95 19.67
CA GLY A 205 25.93 -5.53 18.38
C GLY A 205 25.46 -4.70 17.19
N HIS A 206 26.41 -4.25 16.36
CA HIS A 206 26.11 -3.65 15.07
C HIS A 206 26.01 -4.72 13.98
N HIS A 207 24.96 -4.67 13.15
CA HIS A 207 24.95 -5.41 11.88
C HIS A 207 26.20 -5.03 11.05
N ARG A 208 26.77 -5.99 10.32
CA ARG A 208 27.91 -5.74 9.42
C ARG A 208 27.56 -6.16 8.00
N GLY A 209 27.93 -5.33 7.04
CA GLY A 209 27.81 -5.62 5.62
C GLY A 209 29.16 -5.95 5.00
N LYS A 210 29.14 -6.80 3.97
CA LYS A 210 30.29 -7.09 3.10
C LYS A 210 29.84 -7.04 1.65
N VAL A 211 30.50 -6.23 0.81
CA VAL A 211 30.25 -6.27 -0.64
C VAL A 211 30.67 -7.63 -1.18
N ILE A 212 29.75 -8.33 -1.82
CA ILE A 212 29.97 -9.61 -2.52
C ILE A 212 30.20 -9.36 -4.00
N SER A 213 29.45 -8.43 -4.61
CA SER A 213 29.64 -8.02 -5.98
C SER A 213 29.19 -6.57 -6.21
N SER A 214 29.76 -5.97 -7.26
CA SER A 214 29.39 -4.67 -7.80
C SER A 214 29.54 -4.74 -9.32
N LYS A 215 28.51 -4.34 -10.06
CA LYS A 215 28.50 -4.36 -11.53
C LYS A 215 27.80 -3.11 -12.06
N VAL A 216 28.49 -2.34 -12.91
CA VAL A 216 27.86 -1.32 -13.75
C VAL A 216 26.97 -2.01 -14.79
N VAL A 217 25.75 -1.52 -14.95
CA VAL A 217 24.80 -1.97 -15.96
C VAL A 217 24.82 -0.93 -17.07
N PRO A 218 25.33 -1.25 -18.27
CA PRO A 218 25.29 -0.33 -19.40
C PRO A 218 23.84 -0.16 -19.90
N ASP A 219 23.62 0.91 -20.65
CA ASP A 219 22.41 1.14 -21.44
C ASP A 219 21.08 1.06 -20.65
N VAL A 220 21.10 1.53 -19.39
CA VAL A 220 19.89 1.65 -18.54
C VAL A 220 19.88 2.95 -17.72
N GLN A 221 18.69 3.48 -17.52
CA GLN A 221 18.39 4.50 -16.51
C GLN A 221 17.45 3.90 -15.44
N PRO A 222 17.67 4.18 -14.15
CA PRO A 222 16.77 3.76 -13.09
C PRO A 222 15.62 4.76 -12.89
N PRO A 223 14.57 4.39 -12.15
CA PRO A 223 13.52 5.28 -11.65
C PRO A 223 13.98 6.68 -11.28
N MET A 224 13.13 7.66 -11.56
CA MET A 224 13.30 9.03 -11.06
C MET A 224 12.92 9.08 -9.58
N ASP A 225 13.60 9.95 -8.81
CA ASP A 225 13.27 10.16 -7.41
C ASP A 225 12.43 11.41 -7.18
N ALA A 226 11.63 11.45 -6.11
CA ALA A 226 10.84 12.62 -5.72
C ALA A 226 11.67 13.92 -5.62
N MET A 227 12.96 13.84 -5.24
CA MET A 227 13.87 14.98 -5.28
C MET A 227 14.19 15.43 -6.71
N GLU A 228 14.37 14.50 -7.65
CA GLU A 228 14.58 14.82 -9.07
C GLU A 228 13.30 15.37 -9.71
N TYR A 229 12.12 14.86 -9.31
CA TYR A 229 10.83 15.41 -9.70
C TYR A 229 10.74 16.90 -9.34
N ALA A 230 11.03 17.25 -8.08
CA ALA A 230 11.01 18.64 -7.60
C ALA A 230 12.11 19.52 -8.22
N GLU A 231 13.33 19.00 -8.40
CA GLU A 231 14.42 19.71 -9.11
C GLU A 231 14.02 20.02 -10.57
N CYS A 232 13.36 19.09 -11.27
CA CYS A 232 12.88 19.27 -12.63
C CYS A 232 11.77 20.33 -12.72
N GLU A 233 10.77 20.26 -11.83
CA GLU A 233 9.68 21.26 -11.78
C GLU A 233 10.24 22.68 -11.62
N ALA A 234 11.15 22.88 -10.66
CA ALA A 234 11.75 24.19 -10.41
C ALA A 234 12.50 24.72 -11.66
N VAL A 235 13.33 23.88 -12.28
CA VAL A 235 14.12 24.26 -13.47
C VAL A 235 13.24 24.65 -14.66
N VAL A 236 12.10 23.99 -14.85
CA VAL A 236 11.14 24.35 -15.91
C VAL A 236 10.42 25.66 -15.59
N LYS A 237 9.97 25.87 -14.34
CA LYS A 237 9.26 27.09 -13.90
C LYS A 237 10.14 28.35 -13.89
N ASP A 238 11.44 28.19 -13.71
CA ASP A 238 12.42 29.28 -13.81
C ASP A 238 12.88 29.57 -15.24
N PHE A 239 12.65 28.67 -16.20
CA PHE A 239 13.11 28.82 -17.57
C PHE A 239 12.38 29.98 -18.30
N PRO A 240 13.08 31.07 -18.72
CA PRO A 240 12.38 32.27 -19.20
C PRO A 240 11.47 32.06 -20.41
N PRO A 241 11.84 31.27 -21.45
CA PRO A 241 10.92 30.95 -22.55
C PRO A 241 9.65 30.20 -22.13
N PHE A 242 9.72 29.35 -21.10
CA PHE A 242 8.55 28.68 -20.53
C PHE A 242 7.63 29.70 -19.86
N ARG A 243 8.18 30.60 -19.03
CA ARG A 243 7.41 31.67 -18.36
C ARG A 243 6.68 32.56 -19.36
N GLU A 244 7.31 32.93 -20.48
CA GLU A 244 6.65 33.68 -21.55
C GLU A 244 5.53 32.89 -22.24
N ALA A 245 5.69 31.58 -22.46
CA ALA A 245 4.64 30.72 -23.00
C ALA A 245 3.44 30.55 -22.04
N MET A 246 3.69 30.53 -20.72
CA MET A 246 2.65 30.55 -19.69
C MET A 246 1.93 31.90 -19.63
N LYS A 247 2.67 33.01 -19.74
CA LYS A 247 2.10 34.35 -19.81
C LYS A 247 1.16 34.54 -21.01
N LYS A 248 1.52 34.02 -22.19
CA LYS A 248 0.61 33.98 -23.37
C LYS A 248 -0.71 33.24 -23.11
N ARG A 249 -0.73 32.33 -22.14
CA ARG A 249 -1.90 31.54 -21.71
C ARG A 249 -2.63 32.20 -20.51
N GLY A 250 -2.23 33.40 -20.11
CA GLY A 250 -2.82 34.15 -19.00
C GLY A 250 -2.33 33.73 -17.61
N ILE A 251 -1.20 33.03 -17.53
CA ILE A 251 -0.67 32.45 -16.29
C ILE A 251 0.63 33.16 -15.93
N GLU A 252 0.56 34.14 -15.03
CA GLU A 252 1.73 34.87 -14.52
C GLU A 252 2.24 34.31 -13.19
N ASP A 253 1.35 33.73 -12.37
CA ASP A 253 1.70 33.00 -11.15
C ASP A 253 2.17 31.58 -11.47
N MET A 254 3.44 31.28 -11.19
CA MET A 254 4.02 29.94 -11.38
C MET A 254 3.68 28.98 -10.24
N ASP A 255 3.19 29.44 -9.08
CA ASP A 255 2.79 28.54 -7.99
C ASP A 255 1.52 27.75 -8.35
N LEU A 256 0.73 28.24 -9.32
CA LEU A 256 -0.36 27.50 -9.95
C LEU A 256 0.11 26.37 -10.88
N VAL A 257 1.34 26.44 -11.39
CA VAL A 257 1.84 25.54 -12.43
C VAL A 257 2.44 24.30 -11.80
N MET A 258 1.92 23.13 -12.20
CA MET A 258 2.48 21.81 -11.92
C MET A 258 3.25 21.32 -13.13
N VAL A 259 4.42 20.72 -12.90
CA VAL A 259 5.28 20.16 -13.94
C VAL A 259 5.56 18.72 -13.55
N ASP A 260 4.91 17.78 -14.23
CA ASP A 260 5.05 16.34 -13.99
C ASP A 260 6.17 15.79 -14.91
N PRO A 261 7.35 15.42 -14.40
CA PRO A 261 8.45 14.92 -15.22
C PRO A 261 8.18 13.48 -15.66
N TRP A 262 7.79 13.30 -16.92
CA TRP A 262 7.55 11.99 -17.48
C TRP A 262 8.82 11.38 -18.07
N CYS A 263 8.98 10.07 -17.89
CA CYS A 263 9.96 9.24 -18.59
C CYS A 263 9.83 9.41 -20.12
N VAL A 264 10.96 9.31 -20.83
CA VAL A 264 11.03 9.63 -22.27
C VAL A 264 10.67 8.46 -23.20
N GLY A 265 10.56 7.25 -22.65
CA GLY A 265 10.48 6.01 -23.42
C GLY A 265 11.75 5.76 -24.23
N TYR A 266 11.63 5.07 -25.37
CA TYR A 266 12.68 4.99 -26.37
C TYR A 266 12.06 5.00 -27.77
N HIS A 267 12.07 6.16 -28.42
CA HIS A 267 11.49 6.35 -29.75
C HIS A 267 12.56 6.59 -30.83
N SER A 268 13.78 6.96 -30.43
CA SER A 268 14.96 7.12 -31.28
C SER A 268 16.23 7.13 -30.43
N ASP A 269 17.41 7.15 -31.06
CA ASP A 269 18.70 7.29 -30.35
C ASP A 269 18.86 8.61 -29.57
N ALA A 270 18.01 9.61 -29.82
CA ALA A 270 17.96 10.82 -28.98
C ALA A 270 17.42 10.55 -27.56
N ASP A 271 16.60 9.50 -27.40
CA ASP A 271 16.07 9.02 -26.12
C ASP A 271 17.01 7.99 -25.45
N ALA A 272 18.21 7.75 -26.00
CA ALA A 272 19.09 6.70 -25.51
C ALA A 272 19.49 6.91 -24.03
N PRO A 273 19.58 5.81 -23.24
CA PRO A 273 19.89 5.86 -21.80
C PRO A 273 21.31 6.34 -21.47
N THR A 274 22.12 6.71 -22.48
CA THR A 274 23.38 7.45 -22.33
C THR A 274 23.18 8.82 -21.67
N ARG A 275 21.95 9.34 -21.67
CA ARG A 275 21.51 10.56 -20.97
C ARG A 275 20.38 10.23 -19.98
N ARG A 276 20.28 10.99 -18.89
CA ARG A 276 19.13 10.94 -17.98
C ARG A 276 18.17 12.06 -18.35
N LEU A 277 17.05 11.71 -19.00
CA LEU A 277 16.13 12.68 -19.61
C LEU A 277 14.73 12.57 -19.00
N ALA A 278 14.02 13.70 -18.98
CA ALA A 278 12.57 13.76 -18.77
C ALA A 278 11.92 14.61 -19.87
N LYS A 279 10.68 14.28 -20.24
CA LYS A 279 9.82 15.06 -21.16
C LYS A 279 8.54 15.47 -20.41
N PRO A 280 8.59 16.51 -19.56
CA PRO A 280 7.49 16.82 -18.64
C PRO A 280 6.14 17.07 -19.31
N LEU A 281 5.08 16.88 -18.53
CA LEU A 281 3.72 17.32 -18.83
C LEU A 281 3.35 18.46 -17.88
N ILE A 282 2.54 19.40 -18.35
CA ILE A 282 2.28 20.66 -17.66
C ILE A 282 0.79 20.74 -17.32
N PHE A 283 0.47 21.05 -16.06
CA PHE A 283 -0.89 21.21 -15.56
C PHE A 283 -1.01 22.50 -14.74
N CYS A 284 -2.23 22.98 -14.49
CA CYS A 284 -2.44 24.25 -13.78
C CYS A 284 -3.61 24.22 -12.79
N ARG A 285 -3.30 24.50 -11.53
CA ARG A 285 -4.28 24.88 -10.51
C ARG A 285 -4.94 26.23 -10.83
N THR A 286 -6.05 26.51 -10.19
CA THR A 286 -6.78 27.79 -10.24
C THR A 286 -6.45 28.63 -9.02
N GLU A 287 -6.14 28.02 -7.87
CA GLU A 287 -5.82 28.66 -6.60
C GLU A 287 -4.53 28.06 -6.01
N SER A 288 -3.54 28.89 -5.67
CA SER A 288 -2.23 28.42 -5.19
C SER A 288 -2.26 27.96 -3.74
N ASP A 289 -3.19 28.49 -2.94
CA ASP A 289 -3.39 28.21 -1.51
C ASP A 289 -4.39 27.08 -1.21
N CYS A 290 -5.03 26.49 -2.23
CA CYS A 290 -5.88 25.30 -2.08
C CYS A 290 -5.06 24.00 -2.30
N PRO A 291 -4.69 23.24 -1.24
CA PRO A 291 -3.88 22.03 -1.37
C PRO A 291 -4.68 20.77 -1.81
N ILE A 292 -5.99 20.89 -2.04
CA ILE A 292 -6.89 19.79 -2.43
C ILE A 292 -7.55 20.08 -3.80
N GLU A 293 -6.95 20.98 -4.58
CA GLU A 293 -7.42 21.28 -5.93
C GLU A 293 -6.91 20.26 -6.96
N ASN A 294 -7.76 19.89 -7.92
CA ASN A 294 -7.42 18.95 -8.98
C ASN A 294 -6.71 19.64 -10.16
N GLY A 295 -5.41 19.90 -10.03
CA GLY A 295 -4.60 20.50 -11.11
C GLY A 295 -4.60 19.67 -12.41
N TYR A 296 -4.69 18.34 -12.33
CA TYR A 296 -4.82 17.44 -13.49
C TYR A 296 -6.06 17.75 -14.36
N ALA A 297 -7.05 18.45 -13.82
CA ALA A 297 -8.24 18.88 -14.56
C ALA A 297 -7.99 20.00 -15.59
N ARG A 298 -6.78 20.56 -15.64
CA ARG A 298 -6.42 21.69 -16.52
C ARG A 298 -5.01 21.49 -17.12
N PRO A 299 -4.83 20.50 -18.01
CA PRO A 299 -3.60 20.36 -18.78
C PRO A 299 -3.30 21.61 -19.61
N VAL A 300 -2.00 21.90 -19.75
CA VAL A 300 -1.45 22.98 -20.55
C VAL A 300 -0.85 22.39 -21.81
N GLU A 301 -1.67 22.31 -22.85
CA GLU A 301 -1.31 21.63 -24.09
C GLU A 301 -0.50 22.50 -25.06
N GLY A 302 0.20 21.82 -25.97
CA GLY A 302 0.95 22.43 -27.07
C GLY A 302 2.31 23.04 -26.68
N ILE A 303 2.84 22.71 -25.50
CA ILE A 303 4.21 22.99 -25.08
C ILE A 303 5.02 21.68 -25.14
N HIS A 304 6.24 21.74 -25.69
CA HIS A 304 7.23 20.69 -25.61
C HIS A 304 8.40 21.14 -24.74
N VAL A 305 8.85 20.29 -23.82
CA VAL A 305 10.00 20.52 -22.94
C VAL A 305 10.81 19.22 -22.85
N LEU A 306 12.12 19.31 -23.01
CA LEU A 306 13.08 18.23 -22.71
C LEU A 306 14.06 18.73 -21.65
N VAL A 307 14.25 17.93 -20.60
CA VAL A 307 15.12 18.26 -19.46
C VAL A 307 16.23 17.23 -19.33
N ASP A 308 17.46 17.71 -19.20
CA ASP A 308 18.60 16.90 -18.76
C ASP A 308 18.57 16.82 -17.23
N MET A 309 18.14 15.68 -16.70
CA MET A 309 17.94 15.44 -15.27
C MET A 309 19.27 15.21 -14.52
N GLN A 310 20.33 14.83 -15.23
CA GLN A 310 21.66 14.71 -14.62
C GLN A 310 22.19 16.10 -14.24
N ASN A 311 22.09 17.05 -15.18
CA ASN A 311 22.60 18.41 -15.03
C ASN A 311 21.55 19.40 -14.51
N MET A 312 20.28 19.01 -14.47
CA MET A 312 19.10 19.81 -14.10
C MET A 312 19.01 21.11 -14.91
N VAL A 313 18.92 20.94 -16.24
CA VAL A 313 18.75 22.05 -17.21
C VAL A 313 17.73 21.71 -18.29
N VAL A 314 16.92 22.69 -18.69
CA VAL A 314 16.10 22.59 -19.93
C VAL A 314 17.04 22.63 -21.12
N ILE A 315 16.92 21.65 -22.02
CA ILE A 315 17.77 21.50 -23.20
C ILE A 315 17.03 21.72 -24.52
N GLU A 316 15.73 21.44 -24.56
CA GLU A 316 14.85 21.73 -25.69
C GLU A 316 13.53 22.30 -25.16
N PHE A 317 13.01 23.31 -25.86
CA PHE A 317 11.76 23.98 -25.50
C PHE A 317 11.07 24.53 -26.74
N GLU A 318 9.79 24.19 -26.93
CA GLU A 318 8.99 24.69 -28.05
C GLU A 318 7.55 24.99 -27.61
N ASP A 319 7.11 26.24 -27.74
CA ASP A 319 5.71 26.66 -27.61
C ASP A 319 4.99 26.40 -28.96
N ARG A 320 4.77 25.12 -29.28
CA ARG A 320 4.30 24.64 -30.59
C ARG A 320 2.90 25.13 -30.96
N LYS A 321 1.99 25.19 -30.00
CA LYS A 321 0.58 25.53 -30.24
C LYS A 321 -0.04 26.19 -29.01
N LEU A 322 -0.63 27.37 -29.19
CA LEU A 322 -1.47 27.98 -28.16
C LEU A 322 -2.80 27.24 -28.07
N VAL A 323 -2.93 26.35 -27.09
CA VAL A 323 -4.19 25.69 -26.74
C VAL A 323 -4.78 26.40 -25.51
N PRO A 324 -6.05 26.85 -25.54
CA PRO A 324 -6.69 27.41 -24.36
C PRO A 324 -6.77 26.37 -23.22
N LEU A 325 -6.44 26.78 -21.99
CA LEU A 325 -6.63 25.91 -20.84
C LEU A 325 -8.12 25.59 -20.66
N PRO A 326 -8.47 24.39 -20.16
CA PRO A 326 -9.80 24.13 -19.66
C PRO A 326 -10.21 25.16 -18.60
N PRO A 327 -11.48 25.63 -18.61
CA PRO A 327 -11.97 26.59 -17.63
C PRO A 327 -11.93 25.99 -16.22
N ALA A 328 -11.89 26.87 -15.22
CA ALA A 328 -12.07 26.48 -13.82
C ALA A 328 -13.44 25.80 -13.64
N ASP A 329 -13.46 24.65 -12.99
CA ASP A 329 -14.66 23.85 -12.74
C ASP A 329 -14.57 23.22 -11.34
N PRO A 330 -15.19 23.83 -10.32
CA PRO A 330 -15.15 23.33 -8.94
C PRO A 330 -15.67 21.89 -8.78
N LEU A 331 -16.50 21.41 -9.71
CA LEU A 331 -17.03 20.04 -9.67
C LEU A 331 -15.94 18.99 -9.96
N ARG A 332 -14.80 19.39 -10.54
CA ARG A 332 -13.62 18.52 -10.77
C ARG A 332 -12.73 18.38 -9.55
N ASN A 333 -12.90 19.21 -8.53
CA ASN A 333 -12.28 18.99 -7.22
C ASN A 333 -12.94 17.80 -6.51
N TYR A 334 -12.14 17.06 -5.75
CA TYR A 334 -12.52 15.82 -5.07
C TYR A 334 -12.80 16.03 -3.57
N THR A 335 -12.99 17.29 -3.18
CA THR A 335 -13.43 17.70 -1.84
C THR A 335 -14.90 17.38 -1.59
N ALA A 336 -15.32 17.45 -0.32
CA ALA A 336 -16.72 17.27 0.10
C ALA A 336 -17.66 18.16 -0.71
N GLY A 337 -18.85 17.65 -1.07
CA GLY A 337 -19.78 18.31 -1.98
C GLY A 337 -20.08 19.75 -1.59
N GLU A 338 -20.29 20.00 -0.29
CA GLU A 338 -20.54 21.33 0.30
C GLU A 338 -19.51 22.38 -0.12
N THR A 339 -18.22 22.01 -0.19
CA THR A 339 -17.12 22.92 -0.53
C THR A 339 -17.07 23.32 -2.02
N ARG A 340 -17.77 22.58 -2.89
CA ARG A 340 -17.78 22.77 -4.35
C ARG A 340 -19.19 23.01 -4.92
N GLY A 341 -20.14 23.42 -4.07
CA GLY A 341 -21.52 23.72 -4.45
C GLY A 341 -22.39 22.49 -4.76
N GLY A 342 -21.91 21.28 -4.42
CA GLY A 342 -22.67 20.04 -4.47
C GLY A 342 -23.30 19.67 -3.13
N VAL A 343 -23.91 18.49 -3.07
CA VAL A 343 -24.51 17.93 -1.85
C VAL A 343 -24.06 16.48 -1.69
N ASP A 344 -23.48 16.15 -0.54
CA ASP A 344 -23.07 14.78 -0.22
C ASP A 344 -24.27 13.91 0.19
N ARG A 345 -24.15 12.59 0.04
CA ARG A 345 -25.24 11.65 0.34
C ARG A 345 -25.50 11.56 1.84
N SER A 346 -26.70 11.96 2.26
CA SER A 346 -27.14 11.95 3.66
C SER A 346 -27.91 10.69 4.10
N ASP A 347 -28.13 9.74 3.18
CA ASP A 347 -28.91 8.51 3.39
C ASP A 347 -28.06 7.28 3.77
N VAL A 348 -26.73 7.38 3.67
CA VAL A 348 -25.79 6.31 4.02
C VAL A 348 -25.71 6.14 5.54
N LYS A 349 -26.23 5.02 6.06
CA LYS A 349 -26.20 4.70 7.49
C LYS A 349 -24.87 4.04 7.89
N PRO A 350 -24.39 4.23 9.14
CA PRO A 350 -23.17 3.58 9.62
C PRO A 350 -23.21 2.05 9.52
N LEU A 351 -22.12 1.46 9.01
CA LEU A 351 -21.90 0.01 8.98
C LEU A 351 -20.75 -0.34 9.94
N GLN A 352 -21.04 -1.18 10.94
CA GLN A 352 -20.03 -1.64 11.91
C GLN A 352 -19.69 -3.11 11.67
N ILE A 353 -18.41 -3.39 11.38
CA ILE A 353 -17.86 -4.73 11.23
C ILE A 353 -17.02 -5.01 12.49
N ILE A 354 -17.48 -5.93 13.35
CA ILE A 354 -16.90 -6.18 14.67
C ILE A 354 -16.65 -7.69 14.84
N GLN A 355 -15.48 -8.04 15.36
CA GLN A 355 -15.12 -9.40 15.76
C GLN A 355 -14.92 -9.43 17.29
N PRO A 356 -15.93 -9.80 18.10
CA PRO A 356 -15.87 -9.67 19.56
C PRO A 356 -14.84 -10.59 20.21
N GLU A 357 -14.53 -11.73 19.58
CA GLU A 357 -13.51 -12.71 20.01
C GLU A 357 -12.15 -12.50 19.30
N GLY A 358 -12.01 -11.41 18.54
CA GLY A 358 -10.84 -11.16 17.69
C GLY A 358 -10.87 -11.94 16.36
N PRO A 359 -9.78 -11.89 15.58
CA PRO A 359 -9.69 -12.49 14.27
C PRO A 359 -9.39 -14.00 14.33
N SER A 360 -9.83 -14.73 13.30
CA SER A 360 -9.53 -16.16 13.13
C SER A 360 -8.14 -16.42 12.53
N PHE A 361 -7.39 -15.37 12.18
CA PHE A 361 -6.02 -15.46 11.69
C PHE A 361 -5.01 -15.27 12.82
N ARG A 362 -3.84 -15.89 12.69
CA ARG A 362 -2.67 -15.67 13.54
C ARG A 362 -1.52 -15.10 12.72
N VAL A 363 -0.71 -14.26 13.36
CA VAL A 363 0.46 -13.62 12.75
C VAL A 363 1.67 -13.80 13.66
N SER A 364 2.77 -14.29 13.10
CA SER A 364 4.06 -14.48 13.77
C SER A 364 5.16 -13.84 12.93
N GLY A 365 5.56 -12.61 13.29
CA GLY A 365 6.36 -11.77 12.39
C GLY A 365 5.57 -11.49 11.12
N ASN A 366 6.12 -11.87 9.95
CA ASN A 366 5.41 -11.77 8.66
C ASN A 366 4.71 -13.07 8.23
N PHE A 367 4.75 -14.14 9.04
CA PHE A 367 4.03 -15.38 8.75
C PHE A 367 2.57 -15.28 9.18
N VAL A 368 1.65 -15.67 8.29
CA VAL A 368 0.21 -15.63 8.50
C VAL A 368 -0.35 -17.05 8.45
N GLU A 369 -1.25 -17.38 9.39
CA GLU A 369 -2.06 -18.59 9.39
C GLU A 369 -3.55 -18.23 9.45
N TRP A 370 -4.39 -18.83 8.60
CA TRP A 370 -5.85 -18.64 8.64
C TRP A 370 -6.57 -19.76 7.92
N GLN A 371 -7.57 -20.39 8.56
CA GLN A 371 -8.45 -21.40 7.92
C GLN A 371 -7.70 -22.44 7.05
N LYS A 372 -6.60 -22.99 7.60
CA LYS A 372 -5.63 -23.91 6.96
C LYS A 372 -4.68 -23.30 5.92
N TRP A 373 -4.95 -22.11 5.39
CA TRP A 373 -3.97 -21.35 4.62
C TRP A 373 -2.81 -20.91 5.50
N ASN A 374 -1.63 -20.86 4.91
CA ASN A 374 -0.46 -20.24 5.51
C ASN A 374 0.49 -19.70 4.42
N PHE A 375 1.10 -18.55 4.69
CA PHE A 375 1.98 -17.82 3.77
C PHE A 375 2.81 -16.80 4.54
N ARG A 376 3.76 -16.14 3.86
CA ARG A 376 4.51 -14.99 4.40
C ARG A 376 4.23 -13.74 3.58
N ILE A 377 4.11 -12.61 4.27
CA ILE A 377 4.04 -11.29 3.67
C ILE A 377 5.46 -10.78 3.45
N GLY A 378 5.74 -10.30 2.25
CA GLY A 378 6.94 -9.57 1.89
C GLY A 378 6.55 -8.23 1.26
N PHE A 379 7.53 -7.33 1.15
CA PHE A 379 7.33 -6.04 0.52
C PHE A 379 8.61 -5.57 -0.17
N THR A 380 8.51 -5.03 -1.38
CA THR A 380 9.65 -4.44 -2.13
C THR A 380 9.28 -3.04 -2.61
N PRO A 381 10.23 -2.10 -2.75
CA PRO A 381 9.93 -0.75 -3.25
C PRO A 381 9.42 -0.76 -4.70
N ARG A 382 9.79 -1.76 -5.51
CA ARG A 382 9.35 -1.88 -6.91
C ARG A 382 7.93 -2.45 -7.02
N GLU A 383 7.70 -3.64 -6.47
CA GLU A 383 6.47 -4.43 -6.69
C GLU A 383 5.38 -4.17 -5.62
N GLY A 384 5.75 -3.54 -4.51
CA GLY A 384 4.90 -3.44 -3.34
C GLY A 384 4.74 -4.81 -2.64
N LEU A 385 3.50 -5.21 -2.40
CA LEU A 385 3.14 -6.43 -1.66
C LEU A 385 3.51 -7.71 -2.42
N VAL A 386 4.34 -8.55 -1.79
CA VAL A 386 4.69 -9.90 -2.27
C VAL A 386 4.18 -10.95 -1.29
N ILE A 387 3.59 -12.03 -1.79
CA ILE A 387 3.18 -13.18 -0.95
C ILE A 387 4.07 -14.38 -1.24
N TYR A 388 4.76 -14.88 -0.21
CA TYR A 388 5.69 -16.00 -0.29
C TYR A 388 5.18 -17.29 0.35
N SER A 389 5.69 -18.43 -0.12
CA SER A 389 5.50 -19.76 0.47
C SER A 389 4.03 -20.10 0.80
N VAL A 390 3.12 -19.79 -0.13
CA VAL A 390 1.68 -20.07 -0.01
C VAL A 390 1.46 -21.58 0.02
N ALA A 391 0.81 -22.04 1.09
CA ALA A 391 0.47 -23.44 1.29
C ALA A 391 -0.89 -23.60 2.01
N TYR A 392 -1.42 -24.82 1.95
CA TYR A 392 -2.67 -25.19 2.60
C TYR A 392 -2.50 -26.48 3.42
N VAL A 393 -3.04 -26.53 4.64
CA VAL A 393 -2.99 -27.71 5.52
C VAL A 393 -4.15 -28.66 5.21
N ASP A 394 -3.82 -29.81 4.65
CA ASP A 394 -4.76 -30.75 4.03
C ASP A 394 -4.86 -32.07 4.81
N GLY A 395 -5.39 -31.98 6.04
CA GLY A 395 -5.60 -33.13 6.92
C GLY A 395 -4.32 -33.95 7.14
N SER A 396 -4.39 -35.26 6.93
CA SER A 396 -3.25 -36.18 7.03
C SER A 396 -2.17 -35.96 5.97
N ARG A 397 -2.44 -35.22 4.90
CA ARG A 397 -1.42 -34.83 3.89
C ARG A 397 -0.55 -33.65 4.34
N GLY A 398 -0.88 -33.02 5.48
CA GLY A 398 -0.10 -31.94 6.07
C GLY A 398 -0.07 -30.67 5.21
N ARG A 399 1.01 -29.89 5.34
CA ARG A 399 1.22 -28.63 4.61
C ARG A 399 1.55 -28.92 3.14
N ARG A 400 0.65 -28.56 2.23
CA ARG A 400 0.81 -28.69 0.77
C ARG A 400 1.13 -27.32 0.15
N PRO A 401 2.33 -27.12 -0.45
CA PRO A 401 2.64 -25.91 -1.20
C PRO A 401 1.69 -25.70 -2.39
N ILE A 402 1.38 -24.43 -2.69
CA ILE A 402 0.50 -24.00 -3.78
C ILE A 402 1.25 -23.01 -4.68
N ALA A 403 1.82 -21.95 -4.10
CA ALA A 403 2.62 -20.96 -4.84
C ALA A 403 3.86 -20.57 -4.03
N HIS A 404 4.99 -20.39 -4.70
CA HIS A 404 6.25 -20.01 -4.04
C HIS A 404 6.35 -18.50 -3.79
N ARG A 405 5.89 -17.70 -4.77
CA ARG A 405 5.94 -16.24 -4.81
C ARG A 405 4.78 -15.75 -5.67
N LEU A 406 4.06 -14.71 -5.21
CA LEU A 406 3.01 -13.99 -5.94
C LEU A 406 3.26 -12.49 -5.76
N SER A 407 3.29 -11.72 -6.85
CA SER A 407 3.55 -10.27 -6.84
C SER A 407 3.06 -9.59 -8.13
N PHE A 408 3.12 -8.26 -8.16
CA PHE A 408 2.97 -7.44 -9.36
C PHE A 408 4.34 -7.03 -9.86
N VAL A 409 4.91 -7.86 -10.74
CA VAL A 409 6.28 -7.65 -11.27
C VAL A 409 6.40 -6.41 -12.16
N GLU A 410 5.29 -6.01 -12.79
CA GLU A 410 5.17 -4.80 -13.60
C GLU A 410 3.71 -4.39 -13.74
N MET A 411 3.47 -3.11 -14.02
CA MET A 411 2.17 -2.57 -14.44
C MET A 411 2.43 -1.46 -15.47
N VAL A 412 1.74 -1.50 -16.61
CA VAL A 412 1.96 -0.54 -17.70
C VAL A 412 0.66 0.16 -18.11
N VAL A 413 0.73 1.46 -18.32
CA VAL A 413 -0.40 2.32 -18.70
C VAL A 413 -0.12 2.99 -20.06
N PRO A 414 -0.36 2.28 -21.18
CA PRO A 414 -0.23 2.84 -22.52
C PRO A 414 -1.45 3.71 -22.87
N TYR A 415 -1.22 4.95 -23.28
CA TYR A 415 -2.27 5.86 -23.72
C TYR A 415 -2.58 5.66 -25.22
N GLY A 416 -3.86 5.62 -25.57
CA GLY A 416 -4.33 5.33 -26.93
C GLY A 416 -4.50 6.54 -27.85
N ASP A 417 -4.06 7.75 -27.45
CA ASP A 417 -4.15 8.95 -28.28
C ASP A 417 -2.86 9.11 -29.12
N PRO A 418 -2.94 9.06 -30.47
CA PRO A 418 -1.78 9.13 -31.36
C PRO A 418 -1.19 10.54 -31.52
N ASN A 419 -1.78 11.58 -30.94
CA ASN A 419 -1.27 12.95 -31.04
C ASN A 419 -0.09 13.20 -30.10
N GLU A 420 0.77 14.17 -30.41
CA GLU A 420 1.74 14.72 -29.45
C GLU A 420 0.99 15.56 -28.37
N PRO A 421 1.33 15.46 -27.08
CA PRO A 421 2.39 14.64 -26.46
C PRO A 421 1.89 13.28 -25.93
N HIS A 422 0.74 12.79 -26.37
CA HIS A 422 0.06 11.64 -25.78
C HIS A 422 0.58 10.29 -26.29
N TYR A 423 0.98 10.16 -27.55
CA TYR A 423 1.43 8.89 -28.14
C TYR A 423 2.61 8.23 -27.38
N ARG A 424 3.45 9.06 -26.76
CA ARG A 424 4.62 8.63 -25.97
C ARG A 424 4.28 8.23 -24.53
N LYS A 425 3.07 8.52 -24.03
CA LYS A 425 2.66 8.25 -22.64
C LYS A 425 2.43 6.74 -22.46
N ASN A 426 3.46 6.07 -21.95
CA ASN A 426 3.48 4.63 -21.68
C ASN A 426 4.19 4.41 -20.35
N ALA A 427 3.54 4.76 -19.25
CA ALA A 427 4.15 4.66 -17.93
C ALA A 427 4.28 3.19 -17.51
N PHE A 428 5.45 2.78 -17.05
CA PHE A 428 5.69 1.49 -16.40
C PHE A 428 5.75 1.71 -14.89
N ASP A 429 4.60 1.98 -14.27
CA ASP A 429 4.42 2.41 -12.88
C ASP A 429 5.23 1.60 -11.83
N ALA A 430 5.52 0.31 -12.05
CA ALA A 430 6.39 -0.45 -11.15
C ALA A 430 7.88 -0.29 -11.51
N GLY A 431 8.24 -0.30 -12.80
CA GLY A 431 9.60 -0.21 -13.30
C GLY A 431 10.23 1.19 -13.32
N GLU A 432 9.41 2.25 -13.44
CA GLU A 432 9.83 3.65 -13.62
C GLU A 432 9.61 4.50 -12.36
N ASP A 433 8.62 4.18 -11.52
CA ASP A 433 8.31 4.92 -10.27
C ASP A 433 8.39 4.04 -9.01
N GLY A 434 7.85 2.81 -9.08
CA GLY A 434 7.87 1.81 -8.02
C GLY A 434 6.58 1.82 -7.18
N LEU A 435 5.77 0.77 -7.32
CA LEU A 435 4.47 0.65 -6.64
C LEU A 435 4.62 0.67 -5.12
N GLY A 436 5.67 0.02 -4.61
CA GLY A 436 5.92 -0.07 -3.17
C GLY A 436 6.49 1.19 -2.56
N LYS A 437 7.31 1.93 -3.30
CA LYS A 437 7.87 3.22 -2.88
C LYS A 437 6.77 4.29 -2.77
N ASN A 438 5.76 4.20 -3.62
CA ASN A 438 4.59 5.09 -3.66
C ASN A 438 3.40 4.60 -2.80
N ALA A 439 3.61 3.62 -1.91
CA ALA A 439 2.56 3.07 -1.07
C ALA A 439 2.07 4.05 0.01
N HIS A 440 0.83 3.86 0.49
CA HIS A 440 0.21 4.70 1.49
C HIS A 440 0.33 4.14 2.91
N SER A 441 0.32 5.03 3.90
CA SER A 441 -0.03 4.66 5.28
C SER A 441 -1.54 4.53 5.41
N LEU A 442 -2.05 3.31 5.61
CA LEU A 442 -3.48 3.00 5.53
C LEU A 442 -4.20 3.25 6.86
N LYS A 443 -5.29 4.02 6.84
CA LYS A 443 -6.03 4.45 8.03
C LYS A 443 -7.20 3.51 8.35
N LYS A 444 -7.25 3.05 9.60
CA LYS A 444 -8.34 2.20 10.11
C LYS A 444 -9.67 2.92 10.04
N GLY A 445 -10.68 2.25 9.46
CA GLY A 445 -12.02 2.78 9.28
C GLY A 445 -12.21 3.67 8.04
N CYS A 446 -11.13 4.03 7.34
CA CYS A 446 -11.17 4.70 6.03
C CYS A 446 -10.78 3.71 4.94
N ASP A 447 -9.49 3.35 4.87
CA ASP A 447 -8.94 2.47 3.84
C ASP A 447 -9.20 0.98 4.15
N CYS A 448 -9.22 0.62 5.44
CA CYS A 448 -9.42 -0.75 5.90
C CYS A 448 -10.41 -0.79 7.08
N LEU A 449 -11.54 -1.50 6.90
CA LEU A 449 -12.65 -1.56 7.85
C LEU A 449 -12.74 -2.91 8.58
N GLY A 450 -12.98 -2.87 9.90
CA GLY A 450 -13.14 -4.06 10.74
C GLY A 450 -11.97 -4.31 11.70
N TYR A 451 -11.66 -5.58 11.96
CA TYR A 451 -10.49 -5.97 12.71
C TYR A 451 -9.28 -6.07 11.76
N ILE A 452 -8.41 -5.07 11.78
CA ILE A 452 -7.25 -4.98 10.90
C ILE A 452 -5.96 -5.28 11.66
N LYS A 453 -5.10 -6.11 11.08
CA LYS A 453 -3.67 -6.20 11.42
C LYS A 453 -2.88 -5.50 10.32
N TYR A 454 -2.02 -4.57 10.73
CA TYR A 454 -1.14 -3.82 9.84
C TYR A 454 0.29 -4.37 9.83
N PHE A 455 1.00 -4.16 8.71
CA PHE A 455 2.44 -4.36 8.58
C PHE A 455 3.07 -3.09 8.00
N ASP A 456 4.18 -2.68 8.58
CA ASP A 456 4.97 -1.54 8.12
C ASP A 456 5.97 -1.99 7.04
N ALA A 457 6.43 -1.05 6.22
CA ALA A 457 7.46 -1.32 5.21
C ALA A 457 8.62 -0.32 5.33
N HIS A 458 9.85 -0.78 5.12
CA HIS A 458 11.07 0.03 5.21
C HIS A 458 11.80 0.08 3.87
N PHE A 459 12.30 1.25 3.50
CA PHE A 459 12.97 1.50 2.22
C PHE A 459 14.22 2.35 2.40
N THR A 460 15.03 2.45 1.35
CA THR A 460 15.99 3.54 1.21
C THR A 460 15.30 4.74 0.56
N ASN A 461 15.68 5.94 0.95
CA ASN A 461 15.51 7.12 0.13
C ASN A 461 16.72 7.33 -0.78
N PHE A 462 16.62 8.28 -1.71
CA PHE A 462 17.64 8.55 -2.73
C PHE A 462 19.03 8.85 -2.16
N THR A 463 19.11 9.38 -0.95
CA THR A 463 20.40 9.67 -0.28
C THR A 463 20.95 8.49 0.53
N GLY A 464 20.20 7.40 0.67
CA GLY A 464 20.57 6.26 1.51
C GLY A 464 20.04 6.32 2.95
N GLY A 465 19.21 7.30 3.29
CA GLY A 465 18.47 7.31 4.56
C GLY A 465 17.38 6.24 4.55
N VAL A 466 16.96 5.76 5.72
CA VAL A 466 15.84 4.82 5.81
C VAL A 466 14.53 5.58 5.95
N GLU A 467 13.55 5.22 5.16
CA GLU A 467 12.16 5.68 5.27
C GLU A 467 11.27 4.51 5.67
N THR A 468 10.22 4.80 6.45
CA THR A 468 9.26 3.80 6.93
C THR A 468 7.86 4.27 6.60
N ILE A 469 7.10 3.41 5.92
CA ILE A 469 5.67 3.60 5.70
C ILE A 469 4.97 2.72 6.74
N GLU A 470 4.51 3.37 7.82
CA GLU A 470 3.69 2.72 8.84
C GLU A 470 2.35 2.30 8.25
N ASN A 471 1.78 1.18 8.70
CA ASN A 471 0.48 0.69 8.25
C ASN A 471 0.37 0.48 6.72
N CYS A 472 1.48 0.15 6.06
CA CYS A 472 1.58 -0.01 4.60
C CYS A 472 0.70 -1.15 4.04
N VAL A 473 0.62 -2.28 4.75
CA VAL A 473 -0.18 -3.44 4.34
C VAL A 473 -1.28 -3.71 5.36
N CYS A 474 -2.52 -3.85 4.88
CA CYS A 474 -3.66 -4.34 5.65
C CYS A 474 -3.83 -5.85 5.54
N LEU A 475 -4.15 -6.51 6.65
CA LEU A 475 -4.61 -7.88 6.74
C LEU A 475 -5.90 -7.92 7.56
N HIS A 476 -6.96 -8.49 7.01
CA HIS A 476 -8.23 -8.73 7.70
C HIS A 476 -8.97 -9.96 7.14
N GLU A 477 -9.94 -10.49 7.88
CA GLU A 477 -10.92 -11.43 7.32
C GLU A 477 -12.30 -10.76 7.24
N GLU A 478 -13.09 -11.18 6.26
CA GLU A 478 -14.43 -10.65 6.02
C GLU A 478 -15.41 -11.77 5.66
N ASP A 479 -16.69 -11.56 5.98
CA ASP A 479 -17.77 -12.45 5.52
C ASP A 479 -17.93 -12.32 4.00
N HIS A 480 -18.07 -13.46 3.32
CA HIS A 480 -18.19 -13.52 1.87
C HIS A 480 -19.45 -14.30 1.44
N GLY A 481 -20.56 -14.06 2.13
CA GLY A 481 -21.87 -14.62 1.79
C GLY A 481 -22.01 -16.11 2.08
N VAL A 482 -22.67 -16.85 1.19
CA VAL A 482 -22.92 -18.29 1.32
C VAL A 482 -21.78 -19.07 0.66
N LEU A 483 -21.16 -20.00 1.39
CA LEU A 483 -20.15 -20.92 0.87
C LEU A 483 -20.80 -22.05 0.08
N TRP A 484 -21.83 -22.65 0.67
CA TRP A 484 -22.70 -23.62 0.02
C TRP A 484 -24.05 -23.68 0.76
N LYS A 485 -25.10 -24.03 0.02
CA LYS A 485 -26.45 -24.29 0.55
C LYS A 485 -27.07 -25.43 -0.25
N HIS A 486 -27.74 -26.34 0.45
CA HIS A 486 -28.57 -27.38 -0.17
C HIS A 486 -29.89 -27.51 0.60
N GLN A 487 -30.96 -27.88 -0.12
CA GLN A 487 -32.22 -28.31 0.45
C GLN A 487 -32.64 -29.57 -0.27
N ASP A 488 -32.74 -30.69 0.45
CA ASP A 488 -33.23 -31.94 -0.09
C ASP A 488 -34.75 -31.99 0.05
N TRP A 489 -35.43 -31.97 -1.10
CA TRP A 489 -36.90 -32.01 -1.14
C TRP A 489 -37.49 -33.34 -0.66
N ARG A 490 -36.70 -34.44 -0.64
CA ARG A 490 -37.19 -35.76 -0.20
C ARG A 490 -37.25 -35.90 1.30
N THR A 491 -36.24 -35.37 2.00
CA THR A 491 -36.19 -35.35 3.48
C THR A 491 -36.77 -34.07 4.08
N GLY A 492 -36.91 -33.01 3.28
CA GLY A 492 -37.31 -31.67 3.75
C GLY A 492 -36.20 -30.90 4.46
N LEU A 493 -35.00 -31.48 4.60
CA LEU A 493 -33.89 -30.90 5.34
C LEU A 493 -33.13 -29.86 4.50
N ALA A 494 -32.69 -28.79 5.15
CA ALA A 494 -31.89 -27.72 4.55
C ALA A 494 -30.62 -27.48 5.35
N GLU A 495 -29.50 -27.34 4.65
CA GLU A 495 -28.17 -27.11 5.22
C GLU A 495 -27.51 -25.92 4.52
N VAL A 496 -26.83 -25.06 5.29
CA VAL A 496 -26.15 -23.87 4.78
C VAL A 496 -24.88 -23.59 5.57
N ARG A 497 -23.79 -23.23 4.89
CA ARG A 497 -22.58 -22.69 5.52
C ARG A 497 -22.24 -21.36 4.88
N ARG A 498 -21.83 -20.39 5.70
CA ARG A 498 -21.31 -19.09 5.23
C ARG A 498 -19.86 -19.22 4.81
N SER A 499 -19.43 -18.34 3.92
CA SER A 499 -18.04 -18.20 3.48
C SER A 499 -17.38 -17.05 4.21
N ARG A 500 -16.06 -17.16 4.42
CA ARG A 500 -15.18 -16.03 4.69
C ARG A 500 -14.03 -16.01 3.70
N ARG A 501 -13.46 -14.82 3.50
CA ARG A 501 -12.15 -14.65 2.85
C ARG A 501 -11.20 -13.88 3.76
N LEU A 502 -9.91 -14.15 3.61
CA LEU A 502 -8.83 -13.35 4.18
C LEU A 502 -8.28 -12.46 3.08
N THR A 503 -8.16 -11.16 3.36
CA THR A 503 -7.74 -10.13 2.42
C THR A 503 -6.43 -9.52 2.89
N VAL A 504 -5.41 -9.56 2.02
CA VAL A 504 -4.11 -8.89 2.20
C VAL A 504 -4.01 -7.82 1.13
N SER A 505 -3.75 -6.56 1.50
CA SER A 505 -3.75 -5.46 0.54
C SER A 505 -2.82 -4.31 0.88
N PHE A 506 -2.40 -3.59 -0.16
CA PHE A 506 -1.78 -2.26 -0.04
C PHE A 506 -2.40 -1.32 -1.09
N ILE A 507 -2.26 -0.01 -0.88
CA ILE A 507 -2.67 1.03 -1.83
C ILE A 507 -1.45 1.91 -2.14
N CYS A 508 -1.28 2.34 -3.38
CA CYS A 508 -0.27 3.32 -3.80
C CYS A 508 -0.85 4.37 -4.76
N THR A 509 -0.16 5.51 -4.89
CA THR A 509 -0.48 6.55 -5.88
C THR A 509 0.69 6.78 -6.83
N VAL A 510 0.48 6.63 -8.13
CA VAL A 510 1.48 7.01 -9.16
C VAL A 510 0.89 8.18 -9.95
N ALA A 511 1.42 9.38 -9.69
CA ALA A 511 0.91 10.65 -10.20
C ALA A 511 -0.61 10.80 -10.02
N ASN A 512 -1.39 10.65 -11.11
CA ASN A 512 -2.84 10.84 -11.15
C ASN A 512 -3.66 9.54 -10.97
N TYR A 513 -3.04 8.44 -10.56
CA TYR A 513 -3.65 7.11 -10.41
C TYR A 513 -3.49 6.57 -8.99
N GLU A 514 -4.57 6.03 -8.44
CA GLU A 514 -4.57 5.32 -7.17
C GLU A 514 -4.87 3.84 -7.40
N TYR A 515 -4.01 2.94 -6.91
CA TYR A 515 -4.13 1.50 -7.12
C TYR A 515 -4.24 0.76 -5.80
N GLY A 516 -5.34 0.04 -5.60
CA GLY A 516 -5.50 -0.94 -4.52
C GLY A 516 -5.26 -2.36 -5.03
N PHE A 517 -4.26 -3.03 -4.48
CA PHE A 517 -3.90 -4.41 -4.83
C PHE A 517 -4.38 -5.36 -3.72
N PHE A 518 -5.26 -6.32 -4.04
CA PHE A 518 -5.88 -7.21 -3.06
C PHE A 518 -5.66 -8.70 -3.38
N TRP A 519 -4.99 -9.40 -2.48
CA TRP A 519 -4.91 -10.88 -2.49
C TRP A 519 -5.96 -11.46 -1.53
N HIS A 520 -6.86 -12.30 -2.07
CA HIS A 520 -7.94 -12.93 -1.31
C HIS A 520 -7.76 -14.45 -1.21
N PHE A 521 -7.74 -14.98 0.02
CA PHE A 521 -7.74 -16.41 0.30
C PHE A 521 -9.13 -16.87 0.75
N TYR A 522 -9.68 -17.90 0.10
CA TYR A 522 -11.04 -18.39 0.34
C TYR A 522 -11.04 -19.74 1.07
N GLN A 523 -12.09 -20.04 1.84
CA GLN A 523 -12.24 -21.34 2.50
C GLN A 523 -12.45 -22.51 1.53
N ALA A 524 -12.99 -22.25 0.33
CA ALA A 524 -13.16 -23.25 -0.73
C ALA A 524 -11.86 -23.40 -1.54
N SER A 525 -11.16 -24.52 -1.37
CA SER A 525 -9.84 -24.76 -1.98
C SER A 525 -9.83 -24.90 -3.52
N TRP A 526 -10.99 -24.88 -4.18
CA TRP A 526 -11.09 -24.86 -5.66
C TRP A 526 -11.07 -23.43 -6.22
N CYS A 527 -11.51 -22.43 -5.45
CA CYS A 527 -11.19 -21.03 -5.67
C CYS A 527 -9.80 -20.75 -5.08
N LEU A 528 -8.77 -21.24 -5.76
CA LEU A 528 -7.38 -20.83 -5.53
C LEU A 528 -7.29 -19.30 -5.60
N SER A 529 -6.72 -18.70 -4.55
CA SER A 529 -6.39 -17.26 -4.39
C SER A 529 -6.94 -16.31 -5.46
N GLY A 530 -8.05 -15.64 -5.15
CA GLY A 530 -8.57 -14.59 -6.02
C GLY A 530 -7.73 -13.32 -5.90
N PHE A 531 -7.37 -12.72 -7.02
CA PHE A 531 -6.78 -11.38 -7.05
C PHE A 531 -7.85 -10.36 -7.47
N SER A 532 -7.78 -9.15 -6.90
CA SER A 532 -8.52 -7.98 -7.38
C SER A 532 -7.57 -6.79 -7.46
N LEU A 533 -7.49 -6.17 -8.65
CA LEU A 533 -6.96 -4.82 -8.81
C LEU A 533 -8.13 -3.85 -8.76
N GLN A 534 -8.02 -2.81 -7.93
CA GLN A 534 -8.94 -1.69 -7.96
C GLN A 534 -8.15 -0.45 -8.37
N THR A 535 -8.40 0.05 -9.58
CA THR A 535 -7.80 1.29 -10.07
C THR A 535 -8.81 2.42 -9.94
N PHE A 536 -8.37 3.51 -9.33
CA PHE A 536 -8.98 4.82 -9.45
C PHE A 536 -8.05 5.72 -10.27
N CYS A 537 -8.62 6.71 -10.94
CA CYS A 537 -7.86 7.65 -11.76
C CYS A 537 -8.58 8.98 -11.68
N MET A 538 -7.93 10.00 -11.09
CA MET A 538 -8.53 11.32 -10.94
C MET A 538 -8.84 11.98 -12.30
N ASN A 539 -8.11 11.57 -13.34
CA ASN A 539 -8.23 12.09 -14.70
C ASN A 539 -9.37 11.43 -15.52
N TRP A 540 -9.97 10.33 -15.05
CA TRP A 540 -11.04 9.63 -15.79
C TRP A 540 -12.30 10.47 -15.97
N LEU A 541 -12.58 11.40 -15.04
CA LEU A 541 -13.69 12.35 -15.14
C LEU A 541 -13.53 13.35 -16.30
N LEU A 542 -12.31 13.59 -16.80
CA LEU A 542 -12.08 14.47 -17.95
C LEU A 542 -12.30 13.76 -19.29
N ASN A 543 -11.88 12.51 -19.43
CA ASN A 543 -11.97 11.79 -20.70
C ASN A 543 -13.42 11.51 -21.16
N MET A 544 -14.42 11.56 -20.27
CA MET A 544 -15.83 11.57 -20.68
C MET A 544 -16.24 12.82 -21.47
N THR A 545 -15.48 13.93 -21.38
CA THR A 545 -15.70 15.12 -22.21
C THR A 545 -15.26 14.88 -23.66
N LEU A 546 -14.22 14.08 -23.88
CA LEU A 546 -13.76 13.70 -25.23
C LEU A 546 -14.81 12.85 -25.96
N PHE A 547 -15.48 11.95 -25.23
CA PHE A 547 -16.62 11.18 -25.75
C PHE A 547 -17.87 12.04 -26.07
N ARG A 548 -18.01 13.24 -25.50
CA ARG A 548 -19.07 14.20 -25.89
C ARG A 548 -18.74 15.03 -27.13
N LEU A 549 -17.48 15.09 -27.56
CA LEU A 549 -17.07 15.78 -28.79
C LEU A 549 -17.09 14.87 -30.03
N LEU A 550 -17.23 13.55 -29.85
CA LEU A 550 -17.44 12.56 -30.91
C LEU A 550 -18.91 12.13 -31.07
N GLY A 551 -19.84 12.87 -30.43
CA GLY A 551 -21.28 12.64 -30.48
C GLY A 551 -22.05 13.83 -31.03
N ASN A 552 -21.88 14.11 -32.32
CA ASN A 552 -22.73 14.96 -33.16
C ASN A 552 -22.86 14.34 -34.55
#